data_AF-A0AAW6RLT7-F1
#
_entry.id   AF-A0AAW6RLT7-F1
#
_cell.length_a   1.000
_cell.length_b   1.000
_cell.length_c   1.000
_cell.angle_alpha   90.00
_cell.angle_beta   90.00
_cell.angle_gamma   90.00
#
_symmetry.space_group_name_H-M   'P 1'
#
loop_
_entity.id
_entity.type
_entity.pdbx_description
1 polymer ?
#
loop_
_entity_poly.entity_id
_entity_poly.type
_entity_poly.pdbx_seq_one_letter_code
_entity_poly.pdbx_strand_id
1 'polypeptide(L)'
;MNSKWLVCLPFIMTPGVMSLAQEMPVHDTCVDILEEDFADDTITLCPSPLPPIETIQVEGYSESEKDAGEPDCNTFHPDAATVRRYFSKARQISGQDWMHTLTMVPCSAYGSMTLQGGRKAEWSVSPSRAALIRIDEGANQEYFFFCSKADCGFPPFW
;
A
#
# COMPACT_ATOMS: atom_id res chain seq x y z
N MET A 1 53.64 51.68 28.16
CA MET A 1 53.23 51.06 26.88
C MET A 1 52.42 49.81 27.20
N ASN A 2 51.09 49.91 27.19
CA ASN A 2 50.20 49.66 26.03
C ASN A 2 50.18 48.19 25.60
N SER A 3 49.12 47.46 25.94
CA SER A 3 48.28 46.84 24.90
C SER A 3 46.91 46.44 25.44
N LYS A 4 45.89 46.73 24.63
CA LYS A 4 44.45 46.71 24.88
C LYS A 4 43.91 45.29 25.08
N TRP A 5 43.01 45.10 26.04
CA TRP A 5 42.13 43.93 26.11
C TRP A 5 40.85 44.20 25.31
N LEU A 6 40.53 43.29 24.40
CA LEU A 6 39.39 43.30 23.50
C LEU A 6 38.13 42.77 24.21
N VAL A 7 37.10 43.60 24.17
CA VAL A 7 35.64 43.38 24.19
C VAL A 7 35.18 41.91 24.21
N CYS A 8 34.51 41.50 25.29
CA CYS A 8 33.59 40.35 25.30
C CYS A 8 32.16 40.86 25.09
N LEU A 9 31.54 40.49 23.97
CA LEU A 9 30.11 40.69 23.69
C LEU A 9 29.30 39.46 24.16
N PRO A 10 28.02 39.64 24.52
CA PRO A 10 27.24 38.63 25.25
C PRO A 10 26.68 37.54 24.33
N PHE A 11 26.71 36.30 24.81
CA PHE A 11 25.98 35.17 24.24
C PHE A 11 24.47 35.43 24.33
N ILE A 12 23.83 35.59 23.17
CA ILE A 12 22.38 35.59 23.02
C ILE A 12 21.95 34.11 23.00
N MET A 13 21.38 33.60 24.09
CA MET A 13 20.60 32.34 24.07
C MET A 13 19.13 32.67 23.83
N THR A 14 18.61 32.26 22.69
CA THR A 14 17.16 32.21 22.41
C THR A 14 16.68 30.76 22.42
N PRO A 15 15.39 30.51 22.73
CA PRO A 15 14.88 29.22 23.18
C PRO A 15 14.57 28.31 22.00
N GLY A 16 14.95 27.04 22.08
CA GLY A 16 14.72 26.10 20.99
C GLY A 16 14.82 24.66 21.44
N VAL A 17 13.86 24.19 22.24
CA VAL A 17 13.56 22.77 22.30
C VAL A 17 12.17 22.61 21.70
N MET A 18 12.13 22.58 20.37
CA MET A 18 11.00 22.09 19.61
C MET A 18 10.79 20.64 20.00
N SER A 19 9.69 20.36 20.70
CA SER A 19 9.18 19.00 20.89
C SER A 19 8.82 18.48 19.51
N LEU A 20 9.75 17.75 18.89
CA LEU A 20 9.57 17.10 17.61
C LEU A 20 8.65 15.89 17.86
N ALA A 21 7.34 16.13 17.81
CA ALA A 21 6.38 15.09 17.52
C ALA A 21 6.91 14.39 16.26
N GLN A 22 7.18 13.10 16.37
CA GLN A 22 7.69 12.31 15.24
C GLN A 22 6.58 12.27 14.19
N GLU A 23 6.63 13.22 13.27
CA GLU A 23 5.84 13.24 12.07
C GLU A 23 6.25 11.99 11.28
N MET A 24 5.32 11.03 11.20
CA MET A 24 5.50 9.83 10.39
C MET A 24 5.88 10.30 8.97
N PRO A 25 6.92 9.73 8.34
CA PRO A 25 7.26 10.13 6.98
C PRO A 25 6.07 9.77 6.09
N VAL A 26 5.36 10.80 5.64
CA VAL A 26 4.38 10.67 4.57
C VAL A 26 5.20 10.25 3.35
N HIS A 27 5.22 8.95 3.05
CA HIS A 27 5.75 8.43 1.80
C HIS A 27 4.78 8.83 0.68
N ASP A 28 4.87 10.11 0.27
CA ASP A 28 4.02 10.77 -0.73
C ASP A 28 4.50 10.50 -2.16
N THR A 29 4.86 9.25 -2.47
CA THR A 29 5.35 8.88 -3.80
C THR A 29 4.71 7.59 -4.29
N CYS A 30 3.41 7.41 -4.05
CA CYS A 30 2.61 6.67 -5.02
C CYS A 30 2.53 7.59 -6.24
N VAL A 31 3.28 7.30 -7.30
CA VAL A 31 3.25 8.10 -8.53
C VAL A 31 1.80 8.14 -9.04
N ASP A 32 1.32 9.33 -9.41
CA ASP A 32 0.13 9.47 -10.23
C ASP A 32 0.44 8.85 -11.60
N ILE A 33 0.22 7.54 -11.73
CA ILE A 33 0.32 6.86 -13.02
C ILE A 33 -0.79 7.45 -13.89
N LEU A 34 -0.41 8.31 -14.83
CA LEU A 34 -1.27 8.79 -15.90
C LEU A 34 -1.67 7.58 -16.76
N GLU A 35 -2.88 7.60 -17.33
CA GLU A 35 -3.43 6.49 -18.12
C GLU A 35 -2.60 6.12 -19.37
N GLU A 36 -1.48 6.81 -19.62
CA GLU A 36 -0.53 6.59 -20.72
C GLU A 36 0.66 5.66 -20.36
N ASP A 37 0.85 5.29 -19.09
CA ASP A 37 1.99 4.46 -18.62
C ASP A 37 1.71 2.93 -18.58
N PHE A 38 0.56 2.48 -19.09
CA PHE A 38 0.27 1.04 -19.27
C PHE A 38 1.09 0.37 -20.40
N ALA A 39 2.10 1.07 -20.95
CA ALA A 39 3.04 0.53 -21.92
C ALA A 39 4.18 -0.28 -21.27
N ASP A 40 4.38 -0.15 -19.96
CA ASP A 40 5.21 -1.08 -19.18
C ASP A 40 4.32 -2.23 -18.70
N ASP A 41 4.67 -3.47 -19.09
CA ASP A 41 3.97 -4.68 -18.67
C ASP A 41 4.15 -4.96 -17.17
N THR A 42 4.96 -4.19 -16.46
CA THR A 42 5.22 -4.37 -15.02
C THR A 42 4.49 -3.35 -14.15
N ILE A 43 3.97 -3.79 -13.01
CA ILE A 43 3.27 -2.94 -12.04
C ILE A 43 4.24 -2.65 -10.91
N THR A 44 4.66 -1.39 -10.78
CA THR A 44 5.40 -0.95 -9.60
C THR A 44 4.42 -0.71 -8.46
N LEU A 45 4.64 -1.39 -7.33
CA LEU A 45 3.87 -1.16 -6.11
C LEU A 45 4.27 0.19 -5.49
N CYS A 46 3.33 0.90 -4.85
CA CYS A 46 3.70 2.00 -3.96
C CYS A 46 4.74 1.51 -2.94
N PRO A 47 5.68 2.36 -2.47
CA PRO A 47 6.88 1.95 -1.74
C PRO A 47 6.68 0.71 -0.86
N SER A 48 7.21 -0.42 -1.32
CA SER A 48 7.03 -1.76 -0.77
C SER A 48 8.35 -2.53 -0.90
N PRO A 49 8.68 -3.47 0.01
CA PRO A 49 9.83 -4.35 -0.13
C PRO A 49 9.62 -5.40 -1.24
N LEU A 50 8.42 -5.47 -1.83
CA LEU A 50 8.14 -6.35 -2.94
C LEU A 50 8.66 -5.76 -4.26
N PRO A 51 9.30 -6.57 -5.11
CA PRO A 51 9.61 -6.19 -6.47
C PRO A 51 8.32 -5.95 -7.28
N PRO A 52 8.42 -5.25 -8.42
CA PRO A 52 7.31 -5.05 -9.34
C PRO A 52 6.61 -6.36 -9.73
N ILE A 53 5.32 -6.28 -10.06
CA ILE A 53 4.54 -7.43 -10.51
C ILE A 53 4.61 -7.52 -12.04
N GLU A 54 5.07 -8.65 -12.58
CA GLU A 54 5.14 -8.88 -14.02
C GLU A 54 3.80 -9.40 -14.58
N THR A 55 3.17 -10.35 -13.88
CA THR A 55 1.92 -10.97 -14.34
C THR A 55 0.93 -11.11 -13.20
N ILE A 56 -0.36 -10.97 -13.51
CA ILE A 56 -1.48 -11.22 -12.59
C ILE A 56 -2.48 -12.12 -13.29
N GLN A 57 -2.90 -13.17 -12.58
CA GLN A 57 -3.95 -14.09 -13.01
C GLN A 57 -5.03 -14.14 -11.93
N VAL A 58 -6.28 -13.94 -12.33
CA VAL A 58 -7.44 -14.12 -11.45
C VAL A 58 -7.90 -15.56 -11.58
N GLU A 59 -7.98 -16.26 -10.45
CA GLU A 59 -8.33 -17.69 -10.41
C GLU A 59 -9.74 -17.93 -9.91
N GLY A 60 -10.26 -17.04 -9.06
CA GLY A 60 -11.61 -17.16 -8.58
C GLY A 60 -12.05 -16.05 -7.64
N TYR A 61 -13.26 -16.24 -7.15
CA TYR A 61 -13.97 -15.32 -6.27
C TYR A 61 -14.60 -16.13 -5.15
N SER A 62 -14.58 -15.60 -3.93
CA SER A 62 -15.27 -16.24 -2.81
C SER A 62 -16.78 -16.09 -2.98
N GLU A 63 -17.49 -17.19 -2.86
CA GLU A 63 -18.95 -17.18 -2.71
C GLU A 63 -19.27 -17.17 -1.22
N SER A 64 -19.82 -16.06 -0.73
CA SER A 64 -20.32 -15.99 0.65
C SER A 64 -21.57 -15.12 0.72
N GLU A 65 -22.44 -15.40 1.70
CA GLU A 65 -23.57 -14.53 2.00
C GLU A 65 -23.03 -13.24 2.60
N LYS A 66 -23.57 -12.10 2.13
CA LYS A 66 -23.23 -10.79 2.67
C LYS A 66 -23.98 -10.54 3.98
N ASP A 67 -23.32 -9.89 4.94
CA ASP A 67 -24.03 -9.30 6.07
C ASP A 67 -24.68 -7.96 5.69
N ALA A 68 -25.57 -7.46 6.55
CA ALA A 68 -26.26 -6.19 6.32
C ALA A 68 -25.27 -5.02 6.25
N GLY A 69 -25.18 -4.38 5.08
CA GLY A 69 -24.26 -3.28 4.83
C GLY A 69 -22.95 -3.68 4.17
N GLU A 70 -22.73 -4.98 3.95
CA GLU A 70 -21.57 -5.48 3.21
C GLU A 70 -21.79 -5.51 1.69
N PRO A 71 -20.71 -5.41 0.90
CA PRO A 71 -20.76 -5.59 -0.54
C PRO A 71 -21.22 -7.00 -0.92
N ASP A 72 -21.92 -7.11 -2.04
CA ASP A 72 -22.40 -8.39 -2.55
C ASP A 72 -21.26 -9.15 -3.24
N CYS A 73 -20.86 -10.30 -2.69
CA CYS A 73 -19.76 -11.11 -3.22
C CYS A 73 -20.00 -11.53 -4.67
N ASN A 74 -21.25 -11.69 -5.11
CA ASN A 74 -21.60 -12.05 -6.48
C ASN A 74 -21.31 -10.93 -7.50
N THR A 75 -21.07 -9.71 -7.00
CA THR A 75 -20.78 -8.53 -7.83
C THR A 75 -19.32 -8.10 -7.76
N PHE A 76 -18.56 -8.61 -6.79
CA PHE A 76 -17.15 -8.31 -6.63
C PHE A 76 -16.28 -9.26 -7.47
N HIS A 77 -16.35 -9.10 -8.79
CA HIS A 77 -15.57 -9.88 -9.74
C HIS A 77 -14.61 -8.98 -10.53
N PRO A 78 -13.57 -8.40 -9.90
CA PRO A 78 -12.59 -7.62 -10.62
C PRO A 78 -11.86 -8.53 -11.63
N ASP A 79 -11.64 -8.00 -12.84
CA ASP A 79 -10.78 -8.65 -13.82
C ASP A 79 -9.30 -8.36 -13.53
N ALA A 80 -8.41 -9.01 -14.30
CA ALA A 80 -6.97 -8.81 -14.11
C ALA A 80 -6.58 -7.33 -14.22
N ALA A 81 -7.08 -6.59 -15.21
CA ALA A 81 -6.76 -5.17 -15.40
C ALA A 81 -7.16 -4.31 -14.18
N THR A 82 -8.32 -4.58 -13.60
CA THR A 82 -8.80 -3.93 -12.38
C THR A 82 -7.89 -4.22 -11.19
N VAL A 83 -7.47 -5.48 -11.03
CA VAL A 83 -6.52 -5.88 -9.98
C VAL A 83 -5.15 -5.22 -10.21
N ARG A 84 -4.69 -5.10 -11.45
CA ARG A 84 -3.44 -4.39 -11.77
C ARG A 84 -3.51 -2.92 -11.35
N ARG A 85 -4.60 -2.23 -11.70
CA ARG A 85 -4.87 -0.84 -11.30
C ARG A 85 -4.95 -0.67 -9.78
N TYR A 86 -5.51 -1.65 -9.07
CA TYR A 86 -5.52 -1.64 -7.62
C TYR A 86 -4.10 -1.69 -7.05
N PHE A 87 -3.27 -2.67 -7.45
CA PHE A 87 -1.91 -2.82 -6.92
C PHE A 87 -0.99 -1.65 -7.28
N SER A 88 -1.22 -0.97 -8.40
CA SER A 88 -0.47 0.22 -8.77
C SER A 88 -0.74 1.44 -7.86
N LYS A 89 -1.80 1.38 -7.04
CA LYS A 89 -2.24 2.46 -6.14
C LYS A 89 -2.23 2.05 -4.66
N ALA A 90 -2.28 0.75 -4.38
CA ALA A 90 -2.34 0.22 -3.03
C ALA A 90 -1.01 0.44 -2.29
N ARG A 91 -1.10 0.84 -1.02
CA ARG A 91 0.05 1.02 -0.14
C ARG A 91 0.21 -0.20 0.75
N GLN A 92 1.44 -0.59 1.01
CA GLN A 92 1.69 -1.60 2.02
C GLN A 92 1.34 -1.03 3.40
N ILE A 93 0.70 -1.84 4.23
CA ILE A 93 0.38 -1.53 5.62
C ILE A 93 0.98 -2.56 6.57
N SER A 94 1.01 -2.23 7.87
CA SER A 94 1.46 -3.18 8.89
C SER A 94 0.41 -4.26 9.14
N GLY A 95 0.84 -5.42 9.67
CA GLY A 95 -0.09 -6.45 10.15
C GLY A 95 -0.98 -5.95 11.31
N GLN A 96 -0.53 -4.95 12.06
CA GLN A 96 -1.33 -4.32 13.11
C GLN A 96 -2.49 -3.52 12.52
N ASP A 97 -2.23 -2.71 11.48
CA ASP A 97 -3.28 -1.96 10.78
C ASP A 97 -4.26 -2.89 10.08
N TRP A 98 -3.75 -3.97 9.49
CA TRP A 98 -4.58 -5.03 8.91
C TRP A 98 -5.58 -5.58 9.94
N MET A 99 -5.10 -5.92 11.14
CA MET A 99 -5.93 -6.54 12.18
C MET A 99 -6.88 -5.60 12.90
N HIS A 100 -6.56 -4.30 12.99
CA HIS A 100 -7.27 -3.38 13.88
C HIS A 100 -7.93 -2.20 13.18
N THR A 101 -7.60 -1.92 11.93
CA THR A 101 -8.10 -0.74 11.21
C THR A 101 -9.01 -1.12 10.04
N LEU A 102 -8.82 -2.29 9.42
CA LEU A 102 -9.56 -2.67 8.23
C LEU A 102 -10.89 -3.36 8.53
N THR A 103 -11.91 -3.02 7.73
CA THR A 103 -13.16 -3.78 7.69
C THR A 103 -12.92 -5.10 6.99
N MET A 104 -12.93 -6.18 7.78
CA MET A 104 -12.92 -7.55 7.29
C MET A 104 -14.29 -7.85 6.67
N VAL A 105 -14.30 -8.24 5.41
CA VAL A 105 -15.48 -8.69 4.69
C VAL A 105 -15.22 -10.10 4.15
N PRO A 106 -16.22 -10.98 4.09
CA PRO A 106 -16.02 -12.36 3.68
C PRO A 106 -15.73 -12.48 2.18
N CYS A 107 -16.13 -11.47 1.39
CA CYS A 107 -15.89 -11.41 -0.05
C CYS A 107 -14.41 -11.13 -0.39
N SER A 108 -13.84 -11.90 -1.31
CA SER A 108 -12.55 -11.63 -1.93
C SER A 108 -12.47 -12.21 -3.34
N ALA A 109 -11.64 -11.58 -4.17
CA ALA A 109 -11.10 -12.17 -5.39
C ALA A 109 -9.68 -12.66 -5.08
N TYR A 110 -9.27 -13.75 -5.73
CA TYR A 110 -7.95 -14.34 -5.50
C TYR A 110 -7.33 -14.88 -6.78
N GLY A 111 -6.02 -15.09 -6.73
CA GLY A 111 -5.29 -15.81 -7.76
C GLY A 111 -3.79 -15.76 -7.53
N SER A 112 -3.05 -15.83 -8.63
CA SER A 112 -1.59 -15.88 -8.62
C SER A 112 -0.97 -14.71 -9.38
N MET A 113 0.27 -14.40 -9.03
CA MET A 113 1.09 -13.41 -9.71
C MET A 113 2.54 -13.86 -9.80
N THR A 114 3.26 -13.31 -10.78
CA THR A 114 4.72 -13.43 -10.85
C THR A 114 5.31 -12.05 -10.58
N LEU A 115 6.24 -11.99 -9.63
CA LEU A 115 7.01 -10.80 -9.32
C LEU A 115 8.29 -10.78 -10.17
N GLN A 116 8.84 -9.58 -10.36
CA GLN A 116 10.08 -9.37 -11.08
C GLN A 116 11.18 -10.27 -10.50
N GLY A 117 11.88 -10.96 -11.41
CA GLY A 117 12.84 -12.00 -11.04
C GLY A 117 12.24 -13.41 -10.96
N GLY A 118 10.98 -13.59 -11.42
CA GLY A 118 10.35 -14.90 -11.62
C GLY A 118 9.75 -15.54 -10.36
N ARG A 119 9.70 -14.81 -9.25
CA ARG A 119 9.15 -15.32 -7.98
C ARG A 119 7.64 -15.37 -8.05
N LYS A 120 7.04 -16.48 -7.60
CA LYS A 120 5.58 -16.66 -7.61
C LYS A 120 5.00 -16.20 -6.28
N ALA A 121 3.82 -15.59 -6.35
CA ALA A 121 3.05 -15.21 -5.18
C ALA A 121 1.57 -15.49 -5.41
N GLU A 122 0.87 -15.79 -4.33
CA GLU A 122 -0.60 -15.80 -4.29
C GLU A 122 -1.08 -14.44 -3.80
N TRP A 123 -2.27 -14.05 -4.24
CA TRP A 123 -2.88 -12.81 -3.79
C TRP A 123 -4.36 -12.97 -3.55
N SER A 124 -4.88 -12.12 -2.66
CA SER A 124 -6.30 -11.87 -2.52
C SER A 124 -6.56 -10.38 -2.36
N VAL A 125 -7.72 -9.92 -2.83
CA VAL A 125 -8.21 -8.55 -2.65
C VAL A 125 -9.69 -8.60 -2.27
N SER A 126 -10.11 -7.72 -1.36
CA SER A 126 -11.50 -7.59 -0.93
C SER A 126 -12.16 -6.32 -1.51
N PRO A 127 -13.50 -6.25 -1.57
CA PRO A 127 -14.21 -5.02 -1.94
C PRO A 127 -13.96 -3.87 -0.96
N SER A 128 -13.55 -4.16 0.29
CA SER A 128 -13.14 -3.14 1.27
C SER A 128 -11.77 -2.50 0.98
N ARG A 129 -11.16 -2.80 -0.18
CA ARG A 129 -9.85 -2.32 -0.65
C ARG A 129 -8.68 -2.81 0.20
N ALA A 130 -8.84 -3.96 0.85
CA ALA A 130 -7.78 -4.67 1.53
C ALA A 130 -7.21 -5.75 0.59
N ALA A 131 -5.90 -5.94 0.59
CA ALA A 131 -5.28 -7.03 -0.15
C ALA A 131 -4.15 -7.69 0.64
N LEU A 132 -3.88 -8.94 0.27
CA LEU A 132 -2.82 -9.75 0.83
C LEU A 132 -2.03 -10.37 -0.32
N ILE A 133 -0.70 -10.33 -0.22
CA ILE A 133 0.21 -11.08 -1.07
C ILE A 133 0.96 -12.08 -0.20
N ARG A 134 0.97 -13.35 -0.62
CA ARG A 134 1.70 -14.44 0.04
C ARG A 134 2.80 -14.97 -0.88
N ILE A 135 4.02 -15.04 -0.37
CA ILE A 135 5.16 -15.64 -1.07
C ILE A 135 5.56 -16.89 -0.30
N ASP A 136 5.41 -18.05 -0.95
CA ASP A 136 5.85 -19.34 -0.41
C ASP A 136 7.28 -19.65 -0.91
N GLU A 137 8.26 -18.97 -0.29
CA GLU A 137 9.69 -19.25 -0.46
C GLU A 137 10.30 -19.63 0.90
N GLY A 138 9.88 -20.78 1.42
CA GLY A 138 10.46 -21.44 2.60
C GLY A 138 9.86 -21.01 3.94
N ALA A 139 9.72 -19.70 4.17
CA ALA A 139 8.91 -19.16 5.26
C ALA A 139 7.78 -18.34 4.63
N ASN A 140 6.53 -18.73 4.89
CA ASN A 140 5.34 -18.02 4.42
C ASN A 140 5.45 -16.53 4.79
N GLN A 141 5.70 -15.69 3.79
CA GLN A 141 5.79 -14.24 3.95
C GLN A 141 4.48 -13.62 3.48
N GLU A 142 3.83 -12.90 4.39
CA GLU A 142 2.58 -12.20 4.15
C GLU A 142 2.82 -10.68 4.08
N TYR A 143 2.31 -10.06 3.02
CA TYR A 143 2.37 -8.62 2.81
C TYR A 143 0.96 -8.06 2.69
N PHE A 144 0.61 -7.15 3.59
CA PHE A 144 -0.70 -6.54 3.66
C PHE A 144 -0.72 -5.21 2.92
N PHE A 145 -1.76 -4.98 2.14
CA PHE A 145 -1.96 -3.78 1.35
C PHE A 145 -3.34 -3.19 1.58
N PHE A 146 -3.42 -1.87 1.49
CA PHE A 146 -4.68 -1.14 1.49
C PHE A 146 -4.64 -0.02 0.46
N CYS A 147 -5.73 0.15 -0.26
CA CYS A 147 -5.91 1.28 -1.17
C CYS A 147 -6.97 2.24 -0.61
N SER A 148 -6.64 3.53 -0.57
CA SER A 148 -7.57 4.53 -0.05
C SER A 148 -8.80 4.67 -0.96
N LYS A 149 -9.91 5.20 -0.43
CA LYS A 149 -11.08 5.53 -1.27
C LYS A 149 -10.79 6.61 -2.31
N ALA A 150 -9.84 7.50 -2.05
CA ALA A 150 -9.45 8.52 -3.03
C ALA A 150 -8.78 7.88 -4.27
N ASP A 151 -8.01 6.81 -4.05
CA ASP A 151 -7.24 6.15 -5.10
C ASP A 151 -8.02 5.00 -5.76
N CYS A 152 -8.72 4.20 -4.96
CA CYS A 152 -9.49 3.02 -5.37
C CYS A 152 -10.99 3.16 -5.13
N GLY A 153 -11.54 4.37 -5.25
CA GLY A 153 -12.98 4.63 -5.23
C GLY A 153 -13.71 4.27 -6.54
N PHE A 154 -13.18 3.32 -7.30
CA PHE A 154 -13.72 2.87 -8.59
C PHE A 154 -14.34 1.46 -8.48
N PRO A 155 -15.35 1.12 -9.29
CA PRO A 155 -15.95 -0.21 -9.26
C PRO A 155 -14.92 -1.32 -9.55
N PRO A 156 -15.05 -2.52 -8.95
CA PRO A 156 -16.12 -2.96 -8.05
C PRO A 156 -15.82 -2.72 -6.55
N PHE A 157 -14.88 -1.84 -6.21
CA PHE A 157 -14.55 -1.54 -4.81
C PHE A 157 -15.61 -0.67 -4.12
N TRP A 158 -15.82 -0.91 -2.82
CA TRP A 158 -16.87 -0.29 -1.99
C TRP A 158 -16.29 0.72 -0.99
#